data_AF-A0AAE1WBQ8-F1
#
_entry.id   AF-A0AAE1WBQ8-F1
#
_cell.length_a   1.000
_cell.length_b   1.000
_cell.length_c   1.000
_cell.angle_alpha   90.00
_cell.angle_beta   90.00
_cell.angle_gamma   90.00
#
_symmetry.space_group_name_H-M   'P 1'
#
loop_
_entity.id
_entity.type
_entity.pdbx_description
1 polymer ?
#
loop_
_entity_poly.entity_id
_entity_poly.type
_entity_poly.pdbx_seq_one_letter_code
_entity_poly.pdbx_strand_id
1 'polypeptide(L)'
;MSQVFGISNEHKPSLQGHIFPDPVDAEEYMVMLVYKNGSLTREDIRNRCANKSWEVFNTYLQQTPPLNGGKLGFYYKDHEIIPPLPVGFHRYVLENFKGDTLDGVKECEVAEFDAASEVRALVEGQFLSMRAHAERFGMPSPPKRIIATGGASANNSILSSIASIFGCNVYKIQSSDSASMGAALRAAHGWLCNKKGEFVPISCMYMDKLDKTSLNCELAVAAGDKELVSKYAVLMKKRVEIENRLVEKLGRM
;
A
#
# COMPACT_ATOMS: atom_id res chain seq x y z
N MET A 1 9.09 1.91 8.91
CA MET A 1 9.13 2.22 7.47
C MET A 1 8.33 1.17 6.70
N SER A 2 7.75 1.55 5.57
CA SER A 2 7.06 0.71 4.59
C SER A 2 7.45 1.14 3.18
N GLN A 3 7.46 0.20 2.24
CA GLN A 3 7.85 0.45 0.85
C GLN A 3 6.81 -0.15 -0.09
N VAL A 4 6.54 0.54 -1.19
CA VAL A 4 5.70 0.04 -2.28
C VAL A 4 6.56 0.02 -3.54
N PHE A 5 6.61 -1.15 -4.18
CA PHE A 5 7.23 -1.34 -5.49
C PHE A 5 6.12 -1.60 -6.51
N GLY A 6 6.25 -1.01 -7.68
CA GLY A 6 5.33 -1.24 -8.79
C GLY A 6 6.02 -1.06 -10.13
N ILE A 7 5.34 -1.53 -11.18
CA ILE A 7 5.79 -1.39 -12.56
C ILE A 7 4.90 -0.35 -13.23
N SER A 8 5.50 0.53 -14.03
CA SER A 8 4.80 1.51 -14.86
C SER A 8 5.42 1.56 -16.25
N ASN A 9 4.60 1.88 -17.25
CA ASN A 9 5.06 2.13 -18.61
C ASN A 9 5.32 3.63 -18.85
N GLU A 10 5.20 4.45 -17.81
CA GLU A 10 5.35 5.89 -17.86
C GLU A 10 6.45 6.35 -16.89
N HIS A 11 7.44 7.07 -17.40
CA HIS A 11 8.54 7.58 -16.59
C HIS A 11 8.23 8.92 -15.93
N LYS A 12 7.04 9.14 -15.33
CA LYS A 12 6.61 10.46 -14.79
C LYS A 12 7.38 10.87 -13.52
N PRO A 13 8.54 11.56 -13.61
CA PRO A 13 9.38 11.81 -12.44
C PRO A 13 8.72 12.92 -11.60
N SER A 14 8.92 12.89 -10.29
CA SER A 14 8.37 13.90 -9.39
C SER A 14 9.36 14.21 -8.26
N LEU A 15 9.08 15.27 -7.50
CA LEU A 15 9.84 15.61 -6.29
C LEU A 15 9.67 14.58 -5.16
N GLN A 16 8.70 13.68 -5.31
CA GLN A 16 8.43 12.56 -4.42
C GLN A 16 8.65 11.24 -5.18
N GLY A 17 8.89 10.16 -4.46
CA GLY A 17 9.05 8.81 -5.04
C GLY A 17 10.32 8.65 -5.88
N HIS A 18 10.55 7.43 -6.36
CA HIS A 18 11.68 7.10 -7.21
C HIS A 18 11.22 6.27 -8.41
N ILE A 19 11.70 6.61 -9.60
CA ILE A 19 11.48 5.85 -10.83
C ILE A 19 12.84 5.42 -11.35
N PHE A 20 12.98 4.13 -11.64
CA PHE A 20 14.16 3.51 -12.19
C PHE A 20 13.79 2.79 -13.49
N PRO A 21 14.73 2.63 -14.44
CA PRO A 21 14.58 1.60 -15.47
C PRO A 21 14.27 0.25 -14.82
N ASP A 22 13.32 -0.51 -15.37
CA ASP A 22 13.03 -1.84 -14.84
C ASP A 22 14.25 -2.77 -15.00
N PRO A 23 14.63 -3.54 -13.96
CA PRO A 23 15.83 -4.37 -13.99
C PRO A 23 15.70 -5.66 -14.84
N VAL A 24 14.51 -5.96 -15.36
CA VAL A 24 14.16 -7.20 -16.09
C VAL A 24 13.42 -6.96 -17.41
N ASP A 25 12.88 -5.77 -17.65
CA ASP A 25 12.29 -5.34 -18.92
C ASP A 25 12.83 -3.95 -19.34
N ALA A 26 13.27 -3.81 -20.59
CA ALA A 26 13.87 -2.57 -21.08
C ALA A 26 12.84 -1.47 -21.42
N GLU A 27 11.57 -1.85 -21.61
CA GLU A 27 10.51 -0.94 -22.03
C GLU A 27 9.64 -0.46 -20.85
N GLU A 28 9.89 -0.97 -19.64
CA GLU A 28 9.14 -0.65 -18.43
C GLU A 28 10.01 0.07 -17.38
N TYR A 29 9.34 0.65 -16.38
CA TYR A 29 9.97 1.35 -15.26
C TYR A 29 9.55 0.74 -13.93
N MET A 30 10.50 0.64 -13.01
CA MET A 30 10.23 0.29 -11.61
C MET A 30 10.03 1.55 -10.80
N VAL A 31 8.87 1.66 -10.15
CA VAL A 31 8.52 2.73 -9.21
C VAL A 31 8.75 2.23 -7.78
N MET A 32 9.43 3.02 -6.95
CA MET A 32 9.61 2.78 -5.52
C MET A 32 9.10 3.98 -4.71
N LEU A 33 8.13 3.72 -3.82
CA LEU A 33 7.60 4.69 -2.87
C LEU A 33 8.00 4.29 -1.45
N VAL A 34 8.47 5.26 -0.66
CA VAL A 34 8.99 5.01 0.68
C VAL A 34 8.19 5.82 1.70
N TYR A 35 7.73 5.13 2.74
CA TYR A 35 6.96 5.70 3.84
C TYR A 35 7.70 5.48 5.15
N LYS A 36 8.03 6.54 5.87
CA LYS A 36 8.68 6.47 7.18
C LYS A 36 7.76 5.79 8.20
N ASN A 37 6.49 6.19 8.25
CA ASN A 37 5.53 5.79 9.28
C ASN A 37 4.78 4.49 8.95
N GLY A 38 5.51 3.37 9.01
CA GLY A 38 5.00 2.02 8.76
C GLY A 38 4.70 1.22 10.03
N SER A 39 5.49 0.16 10.27
CA SER A 39 5.32 -0.77 11.40
C SER A 39 5.30 -0.12 12.78
N LEU A 40 6.23 0.80 13.06
CA LEU A 40 6.33 1.46 14.37
C LEU A 40 5.12 2.35 14.69
N THR A 41 4.46 2.90 13.68
CA THR A 41 3.21 3.64 13.85
C THR A 41 2.05 2.68 14.16
N ARG A 42 1.99 1.53 13.47
CA ARG A 42 1.01 0.48 13.80
C ARG A 42 1.22 -0.07 15.21
N GLU A 43 2.46 -0.26 15.62
CA GLU A 43 2.79 -0.69 16.97
C GLU A 43 2.39 0.36 18.02
N ASP A 44 2.63 1.64 17.76
CA ASP A 44 2.23 2.74 18.63
C ASP A 44 0.72 2.80 18.84
N ILE A 45 -0.08 2.74 17.77
CA ILE A 45 -1.54 2.70 17.86
C ILE A 45 -2.02 1.41 18.53
N ARG A 46 -1.43 0.24 18.23
CA ARG A 46 -1.72 -1.01 18.95
C ARG A 46 -1.48 -0.84 20.46
N ASN A 47 -0.39 -0.19 20.84
CA ASN A 47 -0.04 0.00 22.24
C ASN A 47 -1.01 0.94 22.96
N ARG A 48 -1.49 1.98 22.28
CA ARG A 48 -2.42 2.98 22.85
C ARG A 48 -3.87 2.52 22.86
N CYS A 49 -4.31 1.84 21.80
CA CYS A 49 -5.72 1.56 21.55
C CYS A 49 -6.08 0.09 21.76
N ALA A 50 -5.15 -0.85 21.59
CA ALA A 50 -5.45 -2.29 21.53
C ALA A 50 -4.70 -3.10 22.61
N ASN A 51 -4.51 -2.53 23.80
CA ASN A 51 -3.86 -3.21 24.94
C ASN A 51 -2.51 -3.87 24.61
N LYS A 52 -1.75 -3.29 23.66
CA LYS A 52 -0.47 -3.84 23.17
C LYS A 52 -0.58 -5.24 22.51
N SER A 53 -1.79 -5.69 22.17
CA SER A 53 -2.08 -7.00 21.57
C SER A 53 -2.44 -6.87 20.10
N TRP A 54 -1.81 -7.69 19.25
CA TRP A 54 -2.16 -7.77 17.84
C TRP A 54 -3.49 -8.49 17.63
N GLU A 55 -3.88 -9.38 18.54
CA GLU A 55 -5.16 -10.07 18.55
C GLU A 55 -6.30 -9.06 18.76
N VAL A 56 -6.20 -8.19 19.76
CA VAL A 56 -7.19 -7.11 19.99
C VAL A 56 -7.22 -6.14 18.82
N PHE A 57 -6.06 -5.78 18.27
CA PHE A 57 -5.97 -4.93 17.07
C PHE A 57 -6.71 -5.57 15.88
N ASN A 58 -6.57 -6.88 15.71
CA ASN A 58 -7.24 -7.63 14.65
C ASN A 58 -8.76 -7.70 14.87
N THR A 59 -9.20 -7.91 16.12
CA THR A 59 -10.63 -7.85 16.47
C THR A 59 -11.22 -6.49 16.12
N TYR A 60 -10.51 -5.39 16.43
CA TYR A 60 -10.96 -4.05 16.08
C TYR A 60 -11.05 -3.83 14.57
N LEU A 61 -10.07 -4.27 13.79
CA LEU A 61 -10.16 -4.22 12.32
C LEU A 61 -11.33 -5.02 11.76
N GLN A 62 -11.63 -6.18 12.34
CA GLN A 62 -12.67 -7.09 11.85
C GLN A 62 -14.08 -6.61 12.21
N GLN A 63 -14.28 -6.05 13.40
CA GLN A 63 -15.58 -5.57 13.85
C GLN A 63 -15.95 -4.20 13.27
N THR A 64 -14.97 -3.36 12.94
CA THR A 64 -15.21 -2.02 12.40
C THR A 64 -15.49 -2.11 10.90
N PRO A 65 -16.67 -1.68 10.42
CA PRO A 65 -17.03 -1.79 9.01
C PRO A 65 -16.06 -1.05 8.08
N PRO A 66 -15.88 -1.54 6.83
CA PRO A 66 -15.20 -0.81 5.76
C PRO A 66 -15.56 0.67 5.69
N LEU A 67 -14.57 1.50 5.34
CA LEU A 67 -14.66 2.97 5.27
C LEU A 67 -14.75 3.67 6.63
N ASN A 68 -14.73 2.91 7.74
CA ASN A 68 -14.69 3.42 9.11
C ASN A 68 -15.79 4.47 9.42
N GLY A 69 -16.95 4.36 8.77
CA GLY A 69 -18.03 5.34 8.91
C GLY A 69 -17.62 6.77 8.49
N GLY A 70 -16.67 6.92 7.56
CA GLY A 70 -16.15 8.21 7.12
C GLY A 70 -15.06 8.82 8.01
N LYS A 71 -14.53 8.07 9.00
CA LYS A 71 -13.43 8.53 9.84
C LYS A 71 -12.07 8.28 9.15
N LEU A 72 -11.39 9.36 8.79
CA LEU A 72 -10.06 9.37 8.17
C LEU A 72 -8.99 9.77 9.18
N GLY A 73 -7.85 9.08 9.16
CA GLY A 73 -6.71 9.38 10.02
C GLY A 73 -5.39 9.44 9.25
N PHE A 74 -4.52 10.35 9.71
CA PHE A 74 -3.18 10.59 9.21
C PHE A 74 -2.23 10.50 10.41
N TYR A 75 -1.33 9.51 10.42
CA TYR A 75 -0.54 9.15 11.61
C TYR A 75 0.95 9.22 11.33
N TYR A 76 1.55 10.39 11.56
CA TYR A 76 2.98 10.63 11.35
C TYR A 76 3.69 10.73 12.71
N LYS A 77 4.27 9.61 13.15
CA LYS A 77 5.06 9.53 14.39
C LYS A 77 6.46 10.15 14.22
N ASP A 78 7.01 9.99 13.03
CA ASP A 78 8.22 10.65 12.53
C ASP A 78 7.85 11.54 11.33
N HIS A 79 8.76 12.43 10.92
CA HIS A 79 8.63 13.19 9.67
C HIS A 79 8.43 12.21 8.51
N GLU A 80 7.31 12.37 7.80
CA GLU A 80 6.97 11.52 6.67
C GLU A 80 7.75 11.94 5.42
N ILE A 81 8.02 10.96 4.56
CA ILE A 81 8.71 11.17 3.28
C ILE A 81 7.68 11.49 2.20
N ILE A 82 6.61 10.69 2.11
CA ILE A 82 5.53 10.85 1.12
C ILE A 82 4.17 10.75 1.84
N PRO A 83 3.42 11.86 1.95
CA PRO A 83 3.84 13.24 1.65
C PRO A 83 4.88 13.77 2.68
N PRO A 84 5.61 14.87 2.37
CA PRO A 84 6.58 15.48 3.28
C PRO A 84 5.91 16.25 4.42
N LEU A 85 5.26 15.53 5.33
CA LEU A 85 4.56 16.07 6.50
C LEU A 85 5.39 15.94 7.77
N PRO A 86 5.31 16.93 8.68
CA PRO A 86 5.98 16.84 9.98
C PRO A 86 5.28 15.81 10.89
N VAL A 87 5.88 15.57 12.06
CA VAL A 87 5.28 14.76 13.11
C VAL A 87 3.92 15.34 13.51
N GLY A 88 2.88 14.51 13.53
CA GLY A 88 1.52 14.93 13.84
C GLY A 88 0.49 13.85 13.54
N PHE A 89 -0.54 13.77 14.37
CA PHE A 89 -1.73 12.94 14.13
C PHE A 89 -2.90 13.85 13.77
N HIS A 90 -3.52 13.62 12.62
CA HIS A 90 -4.67 14.38 12.14
C HIS A 90 -5.84 13.46 11.90
N ARG A 91 -7.04 13.88 12.31
CA ARG A 91 -8.25 13.06 12.29
C ARG A 91 -9.41 13.87 11.77
N TYR A 92 -10.15 13.27 10.85
CA TYR A 92 -11.29 13.90 10.22
C TYR A 92 -12.48 12.95 10.19
N VAL A 93 -13.65 13.48 10.49
CA VAL A 93 -14.93 12.82 10.25
C VAL A 93 -15.56 13.42 9.00
N LEU A 94 -15.94 12.56 8.07
CA LEU A 94 -16.69 12.95 6.88
C LEU A 94 -18.19 12.85 7.17
N GLU A 95 -18.80 13.98 7.55
CA GLU A 95 -20.24 14.09 7.74
C GLU A 95 -20.97 13.84 6.41
N ASN A 96 -22.09 13.12 6.47
CA ASN A 96 -22.91 12.72 5.33
C ASN A 96 -22.23 11.78 4.31
N PHE A 97 -21.04 11.24 4.61
CA PHE A 97 -20.38 10.30 3.72
C PHE A 97 -21.11 8.94 3.67
N LYS A 98 -21.57 8.56 2.48
CA LYS A 98 -22.26 7.28 2.22
C LYS A 98 -21.44 6.28 1.40
N GLY A 99 -20.26 6.68 0.92
CA GLY A 99 -19.38 5.84 0.09
C GLY A 99 -19.42 6.15 -1.40
N ASP A 100 -20.56 6.61 -1.92
CA ASP A 100 -20.76 6.66 -3.39
C ASP A 100 -20.38 7.99 -4.04
N THR A 101 -20.43 9.09 -3.29
CA THR A 101 -20.10 10.44 -3.77
C THR A 101 -19.50 11.30 -2.64
N LEU A 102 -18.81 12.38 -3.03
CA LEU A 102 -18.36 13.44 -2.13
C LEU A 102 -19.31 14.64 -2.10
N ASP A 103 -20.39 14.62 -2.89
CA ASP A 103 -21.36 15.71 -2.94
C ASP A 103 -22.06 15.88 -1.58
N GLY A 104 -22.00 17.10 -1.04
CA GLY A 104 -22.57 17.42 0.28
C GLY A 104 -21.81 16.81 1.47
N VAL A 105 -20.66 16.16 1.23
CA VAL A 105 -19.78 15.66 2.28
C VAL A 105 -19.00 16.82 2.88
N LYS A 106 -19.11 16.98 4.19
CA LYS A 106 -18.35 17.96 4.96
C LYS A 106 -17.31 17.25 5.81
N GLU A 107 -16.08 17.71 5.77
CA GLU A 107 -15.05 17.23 6.69
C GLU A 107 -15.01 18.09 7.96
N CYS A 108 -14.87 17.41 9.10
CA CYS A 108 -14.71 18.04 10.40
C CYS A 108 -13.48 17.44 11.07
N GLU A 109 -12.51 18.29 11.42
CA GLU A 109 -11.34 17.87 12.21
C GLU A 109 -11.79 17.54 13.64
N VAL A 110 -11.28 16.43 14.19
CA VAL A 110 -11.60 15.99 15.56
C VAL A 110 -10.33 15.63 16.32
N ALA A 111 -10.38 15.68 17.66
CA ALA A 111 -9.22 15.40 18.50
C ALA A 111 -8.87 13.89 18.54
N GLU A 112 -9.88 13.03 18.64
CA GLU A 112 -9.74 11.60 18.88
C GLU A 112 -10.90 10.78 18.27
N PHE A 113 -10.64 9.49 18.02
CA PHE A 113 -11.66 8.49 17.76
C PHE A 113 -11.74 7.47 18.90
N ASP A 114 -12.81 6.67 18.91
CA ASP A 114 -12.83 5.43 19.70
C ASP A 114 -11.71 4.47 19.25
N ALA A 115 -11.28 3.59 20.16
CA ALA A 115 -10.10 2.75 19.94
C ALA A 115 -10.20 1.84 18.70
N ALA A 116 -11.40 1.36 18.36
CA ALA A 116 -11.59 0.52 17.18
C ALA A 116 -11.50 1.35 15.90
N SER A 117 -12.10 2.54 15.88
CA SER A 117 -11.96 3.47 14.77
C SER A 117 -10.55 4.05 14.61
N GLU A 118 -9.76 4.21 15.67
CA GLU A 118 -8.32 4.57 15.55
C GLU A 118 -7.54 3.51 14.79
N VAL A 119 -7.71 2.25 15.17
CA VAL A 119 -7.05 1.11 14.53
C VAL A 119 -7.43 1.03 13.05
N ARG A 120 -8.71 1.21 12.73
CA ARG A 120 -9.18 1.20 11.34
C ARG A 120 -8.69 2.40 10.54
N ALA A 121 -8.78 3.61 11.08
CA ALA A 121 -8.33 4.84 10.44
C ALA A 121 -6.84 4.78 10.10
N LEU A 122 -6.02 4.19 10.98
CA LEU A 122 -4.59 3.99 10.73
C LEU A 122 -4.35 3.08 9.51
N VAL A 123 -4.99 1.91 9.48
CA VAL A 123 -4.73 0.90 8.45
C VAL A 123 -5.30 1.33 7.11
N GLU A 124 -6.55 1.81 7.07
CA GLU A 124 -7.12 2.36 5.84
C GLU A 124 -6.36 3.60 5.38
N GLY A 125 -6.01 4.50 6.29
CA GLY A 125 -5.26 5.71 5.99
C GLY A 125 -3.91 5.43 5.33
N GLN A 126 -3.16 4.43 5.83
CA GLN A 126 -1.90 3.99 5.22
C GLN A 126 -2.13 3.43 3.80
N PHE A 127 -3.10 2.54 3.61
CA PHE A 127 -3.30 1.91 2.31
C PHE A 127 -3.96 2.82 1.27
N LEU A 128 -4.85 3.73 1.68
CA LEU A 128 -5.40 4.77 0.80
C LEU A 128 -4.30 5.73 0.34
N SER A 129 -3.35 6.08 1.23
CA SER A 129 -2.15 6.84 0.85
C SER A 129 -1.34 6.09 -0.21
N MET A 130 -1.03 4.82 0.06
CA MET A 130 -0.25 3.99 -0.85
C MET A 130 -0.91 3.85 -2.23
N ARG A 131 -2.24 3.65 -2.27
CA ARG A 131 -3.00 3.54 -3.52
C ARG A 131 -2.99 4.86 -4.29
N ALA A 132 -3.29 5.98 -3.61
CA ALA A 132 -3.30 7.30 -4.25
C ALA A 132 -1.96 7.65 -4.87
N HIS A 133 -0.87 7.42 -4.14
CA HIS A 133 0.46 7.67 -4.67
C HIS A 133 0.80 6.69 -5.80
N ALA A 134 0.50 5.40 -5.67
CA ALA A 134 0.72 4.44 -6.74
C ALA A 134 0.04 4.88 -8.06
N GLU A 135 -1.22 5.30 -7.99
CA GLU A 135 -1.96 5.85 -9.15
C GLU A 135 -1.30 7.11 -9.71
N ARG A 136 -0.86 8.02 -8.84
CA ARG A 136 -0.16 9.25 -9.24
C ARG A 136 1.15 8.99 -9.99
N PHE A 137 1.87 7.92 -9.65
CA PHE A 137 3.09 7.48 -10.32
C PHE A 137 2.84 6.56 -11.52
N GLY A 138 1.59 6.46 -12.00
CA GLY A 138 1.27 5.70 -13.21
C GLY A 138 1.30 4.19 -13.02
N MET A 139 1.23 3.69 -11.78
CA MET A 139 1.00 2.26 -11.55
C MET A 139 -0.44 1.90 -11.88
N PRO A 140 -0.71 0.69 -12.41
CA PRO A 140 -2.08 0.26 -12.71
C PRO A 140 -2.99 0.23 -11.47
N SER A 141 -4.24 0.65 -11.64
CA SER A 141 -5.28 0.58 -10.61
C SER A 141 -6.59 0.02 -11.17
N PRO A 142 -7.08 -1.13 -10.68
CA PRO A 142 -6.41 -2.01 -9.71
C PRO A 142 -5.13 -2.64 -10.31
N PRO A 143 -4.10 -2.95 -9.49
CA PRO A 143 -2.95 -3.71 -9.97
C PRO A 143 -3.33 -5.17 -10.25
N LYS A 144 -2.56 -5.87 -11.09
CA LYS A 144 -2.81 -7.29 -11.41
C LYS A 144 -2.79 -8.19 -10.16
N ARG A 145 -1.85 -7.90 -9.24
CA ARG A 145 -1.70 -8.57 -7.94
C ARG A 145 -0.85 -7.71 -7.02
N ILE A 146 -0.99 -7.92 -5.71
CA ILE A 146 -0.07 -7.42 -4.69
C ILE A 146 0.68 -8.60 -4.10
N ILE A 147 1.98 -8.43 -3.87
CA ILE A 147 2.81 -9.38 -3.12
C ILE A 147 3.21 -8.70 -1.81
N ALA A 148 2.68 -9.19 -0.70
CA ALA A 148 2.97 -8.68 0.64
C ALA A 148 4.16 -9.42 1.25
N THR A 149 5.12 -8.65 1.76
CA THR A 149 6.31 -9.16 2.47
C THR A 149 6.56 -8.38 3.76
N GLY A 150 7.50 -8.84 4.57
CA GLY A 150 7.83 -8.29 5.89
C GLY A 150 6.83 -8.68 6.98
N GLY A 151 7.08 -8.27 8.23
CA GLY A 151 6.32 -8.79 9.38
C GLY A 151 4.80 -8.57 9.34
N ALA A 152 4.33 -7.50 8.70
CA ALA A 152 2.88 -7.25 8.57
C ALA A 152 2.18 -8.20 7.61
N SER A 153 2.90 -8.90 6.71
CA SER A 153 2.30 -9.87 5.80
C SER A 153 1.83 -11.15 6.52
N ALA A 154 2.24 -11.37 7.78
CA ALA A 154 1.70 -12.45 8.62
C ALA A 154 0.28 -12.16 9.14
N ASN A 155 -0.22 -10.92 9.02
CA ASN A 155 -1.49 -10.50 9.58
C ASN A 155 -2.59 -10.45 8.51
N ASN A 156 -3.47 -11.47 8.49
CA ASN A 156 -4.54 -11.57 7.50
C ASN A 156 -5.55 -10.40 7.56
N SER A 157 -5.83 -9.81 8.72
CA SER A 157 -6.74 -8.66 8.82
C SER A 157 -6.19 -7.42 8.08
N ILE A 158 -4.87 -7.21 8.15
CA ILE A 158 -4.17 -6.17 7.40
C ILE A 158 -4.19 -6.51 5.90
N LEU A 159 -3.95 -7.78 5.53
CA LEU A 159 -4.00 -8.22 4.13
C LEU A 159 -5.39 -8.10 3.49
N SER A 160 -6.46 -8.36 4.25
CA SER A 160 -7.84 -8.15 3.78
C SER A 160 -8.15 -6.68 3.54
N SER A 161 -7.57 -5.79 4.36
CA SER A 161 -7.73 -4.35 4.18
C SER A 161 -7.06 -3.87 2.88
N ILE A 162 -5.81 -4.26 2.62
CA ILE A 162 -5.13 -3.87 1.37
C ILE A 162 -5.80 -4.49 0.13
N ALA A 163 -6.27 -5.75 0.20
CA ALA A 163 -7.01 -6.39 -0.89
C ALA A 163 -8.29 -5.63 -1.26
N SER A 164 -9.01 -5.15 -0.24
CA SER A 164 -10.26 -4.41 -0.42
C SER A 164 -10.03 -2.97 -0.90
N ILE A 165 -8.94 -2.33 -0.47
CA ILE A 165 -8.62 -0.96 -0.86
C ILE A 165 -8.04 -0.90 -2.27
N PHE A 166 -7.13 -1.81 -2.64
CA PHE A 166 -6.55 -1.85 -3.99
C PHE A 166 -7.41 -2.60 -5.00
N GLY A 167 -8.32 -3.47 -4.56
CA GLY A 167 -9.21 -4.22 -5.45
C GLY A 167 -8.52 -5.32 -6.25
N CYS A 168 -7.51 -5.97 -5.66
CA CYS A 168 -6.78 -7.06 -6.32
C CYS A 168 -6.43 -8.18 -5.34
N ASN A 169 -6.07 -9.35 -5.88
CA ASN A 169 -5.57 -10.47 -5.10
C ASN A 169 -4.25 -10.12 -4.41
N VAL A 170 -4.12 -10.53 -3.15
CA VAL A 170 -2.92 -10.35 -2.32
C VAL A 170 -2.27 -11.70 -2.09
N TYR A 171 -1.00 -11.79 -2.43
CA TYR A 171 -0.18 -12.98 -2.29
C TYR A 171 0.91 -12.75 -1.24
N LYS A 172 1.43 -13.86 -0.69
CA LYS A 172 2.63 -13.87 0.16
C LYS A 172 3.72 -14.68 -0.50
N ILE A 173 4.96 -14.30 -0.22
CA ILE A 173 6.13 -15.12 -0.52
C ILE A 173 6.72 -15.64 0.78
N GLN A 174 7.16 -16.91 0.78
CA GLN A 174 7.73 -17.54 1.97
C GLN A 174 9.19 -17.13 2.23
N SER A 175 9.89 -16.62 1.21
CA SER A 175 11.30 -16.24 1.30
C SER A 175 11.49 -14.79 1.75
N SER A 176 12.42 -14.58 2.69
CA SER A 176 12.86 -13.24 3.13
C SER A 176 14.04 -12.69 2.29
N ASP A 177 14.66 -13.53 1.46
CA ASP A 177 15.89 -13.21 0.70
C ASP A 177 15.62 -12.77 -0.74
N SER A 178 14.63 -11.88 -0.93
CA SER A 178 14.17 -11.47 -2.27
C SER A 178 15.28 -10.86 -3.13
N ALA A 179 16.16 -10.05 -2.54
CA ALA A 179 17.28 -9.41 -3.25
C ALA A 179 18.31 -10.45 -3.75
N SER A 180 18.76 -11.35 -2.87
CA SER A 180 19.72 -12.40 -3.21
C SER A 180 19.16 -13.36 -4.26
N MET A 181 17.90 -13.76 -4.11
CA MET A 181 17.21 -14.60 -5.08
C MET A 181 17.04 -13.88 -6.43
N GLY A 182 16.68 -12.60 -6.42
CA GLY A 182 16.60 -11.77 -7.62
C GLY A 182 17.95 -11.65 -8.34
N ALA A 183 19.05 -11.50 -7.61
CA ALA A 183 20.40 -11.47 -8.17
C ALA A 183 20.77 -12.81 -8.85
N ALA A 184 20.50 -13.94 -8.19
CA ALA A 184 20.73 -15.26 -8.76
C ALA A 184 19.90 -15.50 -10.04
N LEU A 185 18.63 -15.07 -10.05
CA LEU A 185 17.76 -15.15 -11.22
C LEU A 185 18.27 -14.30 -12.38
N ARG A 186 18.73 -13.07 -12.11
CA ARG A 186 19.32 -12.19 -13.14
C ARG A 186 20.62 -12.75 -13.70
N ALA A 187 21.46 -13.39 -12.88
CA ALA A 187 22.66 -14.08 -13.36
C ALA A 187 22.31 -15.26 -14.30
N ALA A 188 21.32 -16.08 -13.91
CA ALA A 188 20.84 -17.18 -14.74
C ALA A 188 20.17 -16.70 -16.05
N HIS A 189 19.44 -15.59 -16.00
CA HIS A 189 18.85 -14.93 -17.17
C HIS A 189 19.93 -14.42 -18.14
N GLY A 190 20.99 -13.77 -17.63
CA GLY A 190 22.14 -13.35 -18.45
C GLY A 190 22.81 -14.52 -19.16
N TRP A 191 22.99 -15.66 -18.48
CA TRP A 191 23.50 -16.89 -19.10
C TRP A 191 22.57 -17.40 -20.21
N LEU A 192 21.25 -17.37 -20.00
CA LEU A 192 20.27 -17.83 -21.01
C LEU A 192 20.28 -16.94 -22.25
N CYS A 193 20.31 -15.60 -22.08
CA CYS A 193 20.43 -14.66 -23.19
C CYS A 193 21.72 -14.91 -24.00
N ASN A 194 22.85 -15.07 -23.31
CA ASN A 194 24.13 -15.36 -23.97
C ASN A 194 24.09 -16.69 -24.75
N LYS A 195 23.45 -17.72 -24.20
CA LYS A 195 23.30 -19.02 -24.87
C LYS A 195 22.42 -18.94 -26.13
N LYS A 196 21.40 -18.09 -26.14
CA LYS A 196 20.50 -17.89 -27.28
C LYS A 196 21.02 -16.87 -28.31
N GLY A 197 21.95 -16.01 -27.91
CA GLY A 197 22.48 -14.94 -28.76
C GLY A 197 21.54 -13.73 -28.90
N GLU A 198 20.49 -13.66 -28.09
CA GLU A 198 19.48 -12.59 -28.11
C GLU A 198 18.90 -12.36 -26.71
N PHE A 199 18.24 -11.22 -26.52
CA PHE A 199 17.45 -10.97 -25.32
C PHE A 199 16.23 -11.92 -25.30
N VAL A 200 15.98 -12.54 -24.15
CA VAL A 200 14.73 -13.26 -23.91
C VAL A 200 14.00 -12.69 -22.71
N PRO A 201 12.65 -12.63 -22.72
CA PRO A 201 11.90 -12.19 -21.56
C PRO A 201 12.23 -13.02 -20.31
N ILE A 202 12.35 -12.39 -19.14
CA ILE A 202 12.69 -13.10 -17.90
C ILE A 202 11.66 -14.18 -17.55
N SER A 203 10.41 -14.01 -17.99
CA SER A 203 9.33 -14.99 -17.81
C SER A 203 9.67 -16.36 -18.39
N CYS A 204 10.49 -16.45 -19.45
CA CYS A 204 10.97 -17.71 -20.00
C CYS A 204 11.75 -18.57 -18.98
N MET A 205 12.26 -17.97 -17.89
CA MET A 205 12.94 -18.70 -16.83
C MET A 205 12.00 -19.54 -15.96
N TYR A 206 10.72 -19.15 -15.85
CA TYR A 206 9.82 -19.68 -14.82
C TYR A 206 8.38 -19.96 -15.26
N MET A 207 7.94 -19.52 -16.44
CA MET A 207 6.51 -19.56 -16.82
C MET A 207 5.89 -20.98 -16.73
N ASP A 208 6.65 -22.02 -17.10
CA ASP A 208 6.17 -23.42 -17.07
C ASP A 208 6.57 -24.17 -15.78
N LYS A 209 7.22 -23.48 -14.84
CA LYS A 209 7.84 -24.10 -13.66
C LYS A 209 7.56 -23.35 -12.36
N LEU A 210 6.66 -22.36 -12.36
CA LEU A 210 6.43 -21.48 -11.21
C LEU A 210 6.15 -22.28 -9.93
N ASP A 211 5.27 -23.28 -10.03
CA ASP A 211 4.86 -24.15 -8.92
C ASP A 211 6.00 -25.00 -8.34
N LYS A 212 7.08 -25.17 -9.11
CA LYS A 212 8.29 -25.94 -8.73
C LYS A 212 9.44 -25.03 -8.30
N THR A 213 9.22 -23.72 -8.20
CA THR A 213 10.26 -22.74 -7.85
C THR A 213 9.94 -22.02 -6.55
N SER A 214 10.97 -21.48 -5.91
CA SER A 214 10.84 -20.56 -4.76
C SER A 214 10.19 -19.21 -5.11
N LEU A 215 9.84 -18.98 -6.39
CA LEU A 215 9.10 -17.82 -6.87
C LEU A 215 7.59 -17.99 -6.74
N ASN A 216 7.12 -19.19 -6.36
CA ASN A 216 5.71 -19.41 -6.12
C ASN A 216 5.20 -18.46 -5.03
N CYS A 217 4.04 -17.86 -5.31
CA CYS A 217 3.38 -16.91 -4.43
C CYS A 217 2.07 -17.54 -3.98
N GLU A 218 1.88 -17.67 -2.68
CA GLU A 218 0.67 -18.23 -2.10
C GLU A 218 -0.41 -17.16 -2.06
N LEU A 219 -1.60 -17.45 -2.60
CA LEU A 219 -2.75 -16.55 -2.46
C LEU A 219 -3.12 -16.44 -0.99
N ALA A 220 -2.99 -15.25 -0.41
CA ALA A 220 -3.30 -15.01 0.98
C ALA A 220 -4.72 -14.48 1.16
N VAL A 221 -5.12 -13.53 0.31
CA VAL A 221 -6.47 -12.94 0.33
C VAL A 221 -6.90 -12.63 -1.10
N ALA A 222 -8.13 -13.00 -1.45
CA ALA A 222 -8.74 -12.66 -2.73
C ALA A 222 -9.08 -11.17 -2.81
N ALA A 223 -9.23 -10.65 -4.02
CA ALA A 223 -9.66 -9.27 -4.26
C ALA A 223 -10.98 -8.98 -3.52
N GLY A 224 -11.09 -7.76 -2.98
CA GLY A 224 -12.31 -7.30 -2.35
C GLY A 224 -13.45 -7.09 -3.36
N ASP A 225 -14.65 -6.90 -2.82
CA ASP A 225 -15.85 -6.59 -3.58
C ASP A 225 -15.70 -5.30 -4.43
N LYS A 226 -16.19 -5.31 -5.68
CA LYS A 226 -16.02 -4.20 -6.63
C LYS A 226 -16.76 -2.92 -6.21
N GLU A 227 -17.92 -3.07 -5.57
CA GLU A 227 -18.66 -1.92 -5.04
C GLU A 227 -17.83 -1.26 -3.93
N LEU A 228 -17.28 -2.07 -3.01
CA LEU A 228 -16.44 -1.57 -1.94
C LEU A 228 -15.14 -0.90 -2.46
N VAL A 229 -14.48 -1.49 -3.47
CA VAL A 229 -13.29 -0.90 -4.12
C VAL A 229 -13.61 0.49 -4.71
N SER A 230 -14.82 0.64 -5.27
CA SER A 230 -15.30 1.91 -5.82
C SER A 230 -15.53 2.93 -4.73
N LYS A 231 -16.12 2.53 -3.59
CA LYS A 231 -16.29 3.41 -2.41
C LYS A 231 -14.95 3.85 -1.81
N TYR A 232 -13.96 2.96 -1.77
CA TYR A 232 -12.60 3.34 -1.38
C TYR A 232 -11.96 4.32 -2.36
N ALA A 233 -12.25 4.23 -3.66
CA ALA A 233 -11.75 5.20 -4.63
C ALA A 233 -12.32 6.61 -4.36
N VAL A 234 -13.59 6.71 -3.96
CA VAL A 234 -14.22 7.97 -3.54
C VAL A 234 -13.56 8.49 -2.25
N LEU A 235 -13.41 7.64 -1.23
CA LEU A 235 -12.77 8.00 0.03
C LEU A 235 -11.31 8.43 -0.16
N MET A 236 -10.59 7.75 -1.05
CA MET A 236 -9.20 8.06 -1.41
C MET A 236 -9.06 9.46 -2.00
N LYS A 237 -9.96 9.87 -2.89
CA LYS A 237 -9.97 11.24 -3.45
C LYS A 237 -10.08 12.28 -2.35
N LYS A 238 -11.01 12.08 -1.39
CA LYS A 238 -11.17 12.98 -0.25
C LYS A 238 -9.96 13.00 0.67
N ARG A 239 -9.35 11.83 0.92
CA ARG A 239 -8.11 11.72 1.68
C ARG A 239 -6.99 12.55 1.05
N VAL A 240 -6.80 12.46 -0.28
CA VAL A 240 -5.77 13.22 -1.01
C VAL A 240 -6.03 14.72 -0.94
N GLU A 241 -7.29 15.15 -1.03
CA GLU A 241 -7.67 16.56 -0.85
C GLU A 241 -7.23 17.10 0.52
N ILE A 242 -7.52 16.35 1.59
CA ILE A 242 -7.10 16.70 2.96
C ILE A 242 -5.57 16.66 3.09
N GLU A 243 -4.92 15.64 2.53
CA GLU A 243 -3.47 15.49 2.54
C GLU A 243 -2.77 16.69 1.89
N ASN A 244 -3.23 17.13 0.72
CA ASN A 244 -2.67 18.30 0.03
C ASN A 244 -2.80 19.56 0.89
N ARG A 245 -3.96 19.80 1.52
CA ARG A 245 -4.13 20.91 2.46
C ARG A 245 -3.20 20.83 3.67
N LEU A 246 -2.99 19.63 4.22
CA LEU A 246 -2.04 19.43 5.30
C LEU A 246 -0.62 19.76 4.84
N VAL A 247 -0.23 19.37 3.63
CA VAL A 247 1.09 19.68 3.06
C VAL A 247 1.25 21.18 2.83
N GLU A 248 0.24 21.86 2.29
CA GLU A 248 0.28 23.31 2.13
C GLU A 248 0.38 24.06 3.47
N LYS A 249 -0.32 23.56 4.50
CA LYS A 249 -0.37 24.19 5.83
C LYS A 249 0.85 23.90 6.69
N LEU A 250 1.38 22.68 6.64
CA LEU A 250 2.36 22.15 7.60
C LEU A 250 3.63 21.62 6.94
N GLY A 251 3.59 21.36 5.64
CA GLY A 251 4.72 20.82 4.90
C GLY A 251 5.91 21.76 4.92
N ARG A 252 7.10 21.19 4.84
CA ARG A 252 8.33 21.95 4.63
C ARG A 252 8.47 22.19 3.13
N MET A 253 8.65 23.45 2.72
CA MET A 253 9.21 23.77 1.40
C MET A 253 10.63 23.22 1.29
#